data_AF-A0A0Q7K181-F1
#
_entry.id   AF-A0A0Q7K181-F1
#
_cell.length_a   1.000
_cell.length_b   1.000
_cell.length_c   1.000
_cell.angle_alpha   90.00
_cell.angle_beta   90.00
_cell.angle_gamma   90.00
#
_symmetry.space_group_name_H-M   'P 1'
#
loop_
_entity.id
_entity.type
_entity.pdbx_description
1 polymer ?
#
loop_
_entity_poly.entity_id
_entity_poly.type
_entity_poly.pdbx_seq_one_letter_code
_entity_poly.pdbx_strand_id
1 'polypeptide(L)'
;MWSALIAGLVAVHIGTIVGFWLGDFGLSRMDWPTANGLVYVPKASPVVQFVIGGMAHYVDGVLFALVYAIALAPFLPFRSTATGNLLKGLVFGTVLAVVALLIMTPLVYAPARGSEAGFFSSNFGWSYIISVFIFHWVYGLHLGLIYNPDDAVARPPADRLE
;
A
#
# COMPACT_ATOMS: atom_id res chain seq x y z
N MET A 1 4.39 -8.75 15.29
CA MET A 1 4.73 -7.31 15.20
C MET A 1 5.88 -7.06 14.23
N TRP A 2 7.09 -7.59 14.48
CA TRP A 2 8.24 -7.43 13.56
C TRP A 2 7.99 -7.92 12.13
N SER A 3 7.29 -9.05 11.97
CA SER A 3 6.90 -9.55 10.64
C SER A 3 6.01 -8.58 9.87
N ALA A 4 5.09 -7.88 10.54
CA ALA A 4 4.22 -6.89 9.90
C ALA A 4 5.01 -5.64 9.47
N LEU A 5 5.99 -5.20 10.27
CA LEU A 5 6.85 -4.07 9.91
C LEU A 5 7.68 -4.37 8.65
N ILE A 6 8.31 -5.55 8.61
CA ILE A 6 9.11 -5.98 7.45
C ILE A 6 8.20 -6.20 6.23
N ALA A 7 7.05 -6.84 6.42
CA ALA A 7 6.09 -7.07 5.34
C ALA A 7 5.62 -5.74 4.74
N GLY A 8 5.27 -4.75 5.57
CA GLY A 8 4.88 -3.41 5.12
C GLY A 8 5.98 -2.71 4.35
N LEU A 9 7.21 -2.74 4.87
CA LEU A 9 8.38 -2.12 4.22
C LEU A 9 8.66 -2.74 2.84
N VAL A 10 8.65 -4.07 2.74
CA VAL A 10 8.87 -4.78 1.47
C VAL A 10 7.70 -4.53 0.51
N ALA A 11 6.47 -4.61 1.00
CA ALA A 11 5.28 -4.41 0.18
C ALA A 11 5.22 -2.98 -0.41
N VAL A 12 5.51 -1.95 0.39
CA VAL A 12 5.53 -0.57 -0.11
C VAL A 12 6.66 -0.32 -1.09
N HIS A 13 7.84 -0.91 -0.85
CA HIS A 13 8.97 -0.80 -1.77
C HIS A 13 8.64 -1.42 -3.15
N ILE A 14 8.12 -2.65 -3.16
CA ILE A 14 7.74 -3.33 -4.41
C ILE A 14 6.58 -2.61 -5.10
N GLY A 15 5.56 -2.20 -4.35
CA GLY A 15 4.46 -1.39 -4.87
C GLY A 15 4.97 -0.11 -5.53
N THR A 16 5.89 0.60 -4.90
CA THR A 16 6.52 1.82 -5.43
C THR A 16 7.22 1.57 -6.77
N ILE A 17 8.06 0.53 -6.86
CA ILE A 17 8.76 0.17 -8.09
C ILE A 17 7.78 -0.15 -9.22
N VAL A 18 6.80 -1.03 -8.94
CA VAL A 18 5.78 -1.39 -9.93
C VAL A 18 4.98 -0.17 -10.36
N GLY A 19 4.61 0.70 -9.40
CA GLY A 19 3.91 1.95 -9.65
C GLY A 19 4.64 2.87 -10.64
N PHE A 20 5.97 2.92 -10.59
CA PHE A 20 6.76 3.64 -11.58
C PHE A 20 6.66 3.02 -12.97
N TRP A 21 6.75 1.69 -13.05
CA TRP A 21 6.72 0.93 -14.32
C TRP A 21 5.36 0.94 -15.01
N LEU A 22 4.25 1.15 -14.29
CA LEU A 22 2.92 1.23 -14.92
C LEU A 22 2.85 2.24 -16.08
N GLY A 23 3.58 3.36 -15.96
CA GLY A 23 3.69 4.36 -17.03
C GLY A 23 4.21 3.79 -18.35
N ASP A 24 5.15 2.85 -18.28
CA ASP A 24 5.80 2.26 -19.45
C ASP A 24 4.90 1.21 -20.13
N PHE A 25 3.81 0.80 -19.48
CA PHE A 25 2.78 -0.10 -20.01
C PHE A 25 1.50 0.62 -20.47
N GLY A 26 1.54 1.95 -20.62
CA GLY A 26 0.38 2.75 -21.04
C GLY A 26 -0.67 2.96 -19.94
N LEU A 27 -0.36 2.60 -18.70
CA LEU A 27 -1.15 2.94 -17.52
C LEU A 27 -0.63 4.25 -16.90
N SER A 28 -1.32 4.75 -15.87
CA SER A 28 -0.85 5.94 -15.16
C SER A 28 0.34 5.59 -14.26
N ARG A 29 1.44 6.34 -14.36
CA ARG A 29 2.57 6.22 -13.43
C ARG A 29 2.14 6.66 -12.03
N MET A 30 2.39 5.81 -11.03
CA MET A 30 2.05 6.06 -9.63
C MET A 30 3.28 6.55 -8.84
N ASP A 31 3.69 7.79 -9.08
CA ASP A 31 4.76 8.45 -8.32
C ASP A 31 4.24 9.00 -6.99
N TRP A 32 3.96 8.11 -6.04
CA TRP A 32 3.54 8.48 -4.70
C TRP A 32 4.57 9.27 -3.90
N PRO A 33 5.90 9.04 -4.03
CA PRO A 33 6.91 9.90 -3.42
C PRO A 33 6.72 11.37 -3.80
N THR A 34 6.63 11.70 -5.09
CA THR A 34 6.38 13.09 -5.51
C THR A 34 4.99 13.57 -5.10
N ALA A 35 3.96 12.72 -5.21
CA ALA A 35 2.59 13.08 -4.82
C ALA A 35 2.48 13.50 -3.34
N ASN A 36 3.10 12.74 -2.44
CA ASN A 36 3.17 13.07 -1.02
C ASN A 36 4.03 14.31 -0.76
N GLY A 37 5.12 14.48 -1.50
CA GLY A 37 5.98 15.66 -1.42
C GLY A 37 5.23 16.96 -1.71
N LEU A 38 4.37 16.95 -2.72
CA LEU A 38 3.50 18.07 -3.06
C LEU A 38 2.51 18.41 -1.95
N VAL A 39 2.14 17.44 -1.11
CA VAL A 39 1.24 17.65 0.04
C VAL A 39 2.03 18.19 1.24
N TYR A 40 3.11 17.53 1.63
CA TYR A 40 3.84 17.83 2.87
C TYR A 40 4.77 19.04 2.76
N VAL A 41 5.40 19.23 1.60
CA VAL A 41 6.41 20.29 1.37
C VAL A 41 6.17 20.99 0.01
N PRO A 42 4.99 21.59 -0.20
CA PRO A 42 4.54 22.08 -1.52
C PRO A 42 5.46 23.12 -2.17
N LYS A 43 6.20 23.88 -1.37
CA LYS A 43 7.08 24.97 -1.84
C LYS A 43 8.55 24.56 -1.97
N ALA A 44 8.88 23.31 -1.65
CA ALA A 44 10.25 22.81 -1.72
C ALA A 44 10.65 22.47 -3.16
N SER A 45 11.95 22.24 -3.38
CA SER A 45 12.45 21.77 -4.67
C SER A 45 11.90 20.37 -5.01
N PRO A 46 11.84 19.98 -6.30
CA PRO A 46 11.35 18.66 -6.70
C PRO A 46 12.09 17.49 -6.02
N VAL A 47 13.40 17.63 -5.82
CA VAL A 47 14.21 16.61 -5.12
C VAL A 47 13.78 16.48 -3.67
N VAL A 48 13.55 17.60 -2.97
CA VAL A 48 13.08 17.58 -1.58
C VAL A 48 11.67 17.02 -1.48
N GLN A 49 10.77 17.35 -2.42
CA GLN A 49 9.44 16.76 -2.50
C GLN A 49 9.51 15.24 -2.65
N PHE A 50 10.29 14.75 -3.60
CA PHE A 50 10.47 13.32 -3.83
C PHE A 50 11.02 12.60 -2.60
N VAL A 51 12.06 13.15 -1.96
CA VAL A 51 12.70 12.52 -0.79
C VAL A 51 11.76 12.52 0.42
N ILE A 52 11.21 13.68 0.81
CA ILE A 52 10.34 13.78 1.99
C ILE A 52 9.03 13.02 1.78
N GLY A 53 8.42 13.17 0.61
CA GLY A 53 7.22 12.42 0.26
C GLY A 53 7.48 10.92 0.15
N GLY A 54 8.66 10.51 -0.32
CA GLY A 54 9.11 9.12 -0.31
C GLY A 54 9.22 8.57 1.12
N MET A 55 9.84 9.31 2.04
CA MET A 55 9.90 8.91 3.45
C MET A 55 8.50 8.76 4.06
N ALA A 56 7.62 9.73 3.84
CA ALA A 56 6.23 9.66 4.30
C ALA A 56 5.50 8.44 3.71
N HIS A 57 5.65 8.20 2.40
CA HIS A 57 5.05 7.06 1.74
C HIS A 57 5.46 5.71 2.33
N TYR A 58 6.74 5.56 2.71
CA TYR A 58 7.24 4.35 3.35
C TYR A 58 6.71 4.20 4.78
N VAL A 59 6.61 5.30 5.53
CA VAL A 59 5.97 5.30 6.85
C VAL A 59 4.52 4.86 6.73
N ASP A 60 3.76 5.42 5.78
CA ASP A 60 2.36 5.03 5.53
C ASP A 60 2.24 3.54 5.21
N GLY A 61 3.12 3.01 4.35
CA GLY A 61 3.15 1.59 4.03
C GLY A 61 3.34 0.71 5.27
N VAL A 62 4.26 1.07 6.16
CA VAL A 62 4.47 0.34 7.41
C VAL A 62 3.25 0.47 8.35
N LEU A 63 2.68 1.66 8.48
CA LEU A 63 1.50 1.89 9.32
C LEU A 63 0.28 1.12 8.81
N PHE A 64 0.04 1.09 7.50
CA PHE A 64 -1.03 0.28 6.92
C PHE A 64 -0.82 -1.22 7.14
N ALA A 65 0.43 -1.71 7.12
CA ALA A 65 0.71 -3.09 7.46
C ALA A 65 0.41 -3.42 8.93
N LEU A 66 0.66 -2.48 9.86
CA LEU A 66 0.25 -2.63 11.25
C LEU A 66 -1.27 -2.65 11.41
N VAL A 67 -1.98 -1.73 10.74
CA VAL A 67 -3.45 -1.70 10.71
C VAL A 67 -3.99 -3.02 10.16
N TYR A 68 -3.44 -3.53 9.06
CA TYR A 68 -3.80 -4.83 8.52
C TYR A 68 -3.60 -5.95 9.53
N ALA A 69 -2.41 -6.04 10.12
CA ALA A 69 -2.05 -7.11 11.04
C ALA A 69 -2.90 -7.13 12.32
N ILE A 70 -3.26 -5.95 12.85
CA ILE A 70 -3.95 -5.80 14.14
C ILE A 70 -5.47 -5.74 13.96
N ALA A 71 -5.95 -4.95 13.00
CA ALA A 71 -7.35 -4.57 12.92
C ALA A 71 -8.15 -5.27 11.82
N LEU A 72 -7.49 -5.90 10.83
CA LEU A 72 -8.20 -6.52 9.71
C LEU A 72 -7.96 -8.03 9.60
N ALA A 73 -6.70 -8.46 9.52
CA ALA A 73 -6.32 -9.84 9.29
C ALA A 73 -6.92 -10.85 10.30
N PRO A 74 -7.10 -10.52 11.60
CA PRO A 74 -7.76 -11.41 12.56
C PRO A 74 -9.27 -11.57 12.36
N PHE A 75 -9.93 -10.62 11.71
CA PHE A 75 -11.39 -10.60 11.54
C PHE A 75 -11.85 -11.14 10.19
N LEU A 76 -10.94 -11.31 9.24
CA LEU A 76 -11.26 -11.89 7.94
C LEU A 76 -11.43 -13.41 8.05
N PRO A 77 -12.49 -13.99 7.45
CA PRO A 77 -12.86 -15.41 7.63
C PRO A 77 -11.93 -16.40 6.91
N PHE A 78 -10.87 -15.93 6.27
CA PHE A 78 -9.93 -16.79 5.55
C PHE A 78 -8.97 -17.48 6.53
N ARG A 79 -8.70 -18.76 6.27
CA ARG A 79 -7.71 -19.55 7.03
C ARG A 79 -6.31 -18.95 6.88
N SER A 80 -5.45 -19.14 7.87
CA SER A 80 -4.02 -18.78 7.80
C SER A 80 -3.22 -19.77 6.96
N THR A 81 -3.54 -19.85 5.67
CA THR A 81 -2.74 -20.59 4.67
C THR A 81 -2.12 -19.59 3.71
N ALA A 82 -1.15 -20.02 2.88
CA ALA A 82 -0.58 -19.14 1.85
C ALA A 82 -1.67 -18.49 0.98
N THR A 83 -2.64 -19.28 0.50
CA THR A 83 -3.78 -18.77 -0.27
C THR A 83 -4.69 -17.87 0.58
N GLY A 84 -4.99 -18.26 1.82
CA GLY A 84 -5.87 -17.46 2.67
C GLY A 84 -5.27 -16.11 3.07
N ASN A 85 -3.97 -16.07 3.37
CA ASN A 85 -3.25 -14.83 3.67
C ASN A 85 -3.11 -13.94 2.42
N LEU A 86 -2.91 -14.52 1.24
CA LEU A 86 -2.98 -13.79 -0.03
C LEU A 86 -4.35 -13.14 -0.22
N LEU A 87 -5.44 -13.88 0.01
CA LEU A 87 -6.81 -13.34 -0.11
C LEU A 87 -7.05 -12.21 0.89
N LYS A 88 -6.61 -12.35 2.15
CA LYS A 88 -6.67 -11.28 3.15
C LYS A 88 -5.94 -10.02 2.68
N GLY A 89 -4.74 -10.20 2.13
CA GLY A 89 -3.92 -9.12 1.57
C GLY A 89 -4.60 -8.41 0.39
N LEU A 90 -5.17 -9.15 -0.55
CA LEU A 90 -5.90 -8.59 -1.70
C LEU A 90 -7.18 -7.84 -1.28
N VAL A 91 -7.92 -8.35 -0.27
CA VAL A 91 -9.06 -7.63 0.30
C VAL A 91 -8.60 -6.29 0.87
N PHE A 92 -7.51 -6.28 1.64
CA PHE A 92 -6.99 -5.03 2.20
C PHE A 92 -6.50 -4.07 1.11
N GLY A 93 -5.77 -4.56 0.10
CA GLY A 93 -5.37 -3.76 -1.04
C GLY A 93 -6.56 -3.15 -1.78
N THR A 94 -7.65 -3.89 -1.94
CA THR A 94 -8.90 -3.39 -2.53
C THR A 94 -9.52 -2.26 -1.70
N VAL A 95 -9.57 -2.43 -0.37
CA VAL A 95 -10.04 -1.37 0.53
C VAL A 95 -9.19 -0.11 0.39
N LEU A 96 -7.86 -0.24 0.38
CA LEU A 96 -6.97 0.91 0.21
C LEU A 96 -7.16 1.58 -1.16
N ALA A 97 -7.35 0.82 -2.24
CA ALA A 97 -7.63 1.39 -3.56
C ALA A 97 -8.93 2.20 -3.58
N VAL A 98 -10.00 1.67 -2.98
CA VAL A 98 -11.29 2.36 -2.88
C VAL A 98 -11.16 3.64 -2.05
N VAL A 99 -10.48 3.57 -0.90
CA VAL A 99 -10.19 4.76 -0.07
C VAL A 99 -9.35 5.77 -0.83
N ALA A 100 -8.35 5.33 -1.59
CA ALA A 100 -7.52 6.21 -2.40
C ALA A 100 -8.36 6.94 -3.45
N LEU A 101 -9.22 6.24 -4.19
CA LEU A 101 -10.01 6.81 -5.28
C LEU A 101 -11.18 7.69 -4.82
N LEU A 102 -11.77 7.39 -3.65
CA LEU A 102 -12.91 8.13 -3.11
C LEU A 102 -12.50 9.27 -2.17
N ILE A 103 -11.38 9.13 -1.46
CA ILE A 103 -11.03 10.02 -0.35
C ILE A 103 -9.67 10.67 -0.61
N MET A 104 -8.59 9.88 -0.68
CA MET A 104 -7.24 10.47 -0.68
C MET A 104 -6.98 11.29 -1.94
N THR A 105 -7.32 10.76 -3.12
CA THR A 105 -7.11 11.46 -4.37
C THR A 105 -8.01 12.70 -4.50
N PRO A 106 -9.32 12.63 -4.27
CA PRO A 106 -10.18 13.81 -4.37
C PRO A 106 -9.91 14.87 -3.30
N LEU A 107 -9.60 14.49 -2.06
CA LEU A 107 -9.54 15.43 -0.94
C LEU A 107 -8.12 15.88 -0.59
N VAL A 108 -7.08 15.15 -1.01
CA VAL A 108 -5.68 15.44 -0.64
C VAL A 108 -4.84 15.69 -1.88
N TYR A 109 -4.73 14.70 -2.78
CA TYR A 109 -3.74 14.77 -3.86
C TYR A 109 -4.15 15.66 -5.03
N ALA A 110 -5.43 15.67 -5.43
CA ALA A 110 -5.90 16.53 -6.51
C ALA A 110 -5.85 18.01 -6.11
N PRO A 111 -6.32 18.43 -4.91
CA PRO A 111 -6.17 19.81 -4.45
C PRO A 111 -4.71 20.25 -4.36
N ALA A 112 -3.80 19.38 -3.89
CA ALA A 112 -2.36 19.69 -3.83
C ALA A 112 -1.74 19.93 -5.22
N ARG A 113 -2.39 19.47 -6.30
CA ARG A 113 -1.99 19.67 -7.70
C ARG A 113 -2.79 20.76 -8.41
N GLY A 114 -3.70 21.43 -7.71
CA GLY A 114 -4.62 22.40 -8.32
C GLY A 114 -5.56 21.76 -9.35
N SER A 115 -5.94 20.49 -9.16
CA SER A 115 -6.81 19.74 -10.06
C SER A 115 -8.03 19.17 -9.33
N GLU A 116 -9.02 18.73 -10.12
CA GLU A 116 -10.24 18.11 -9.61
C GLU A 116 -10.32 16.64 -10.03
N ALA A 117 -10.38 15.74 -9.05
CA ALA A 117 -10.39 14.30 -9.32
C ALA A 117 -11.74 13.79 -9.86
N GLY A 118 -12.85 14.44 -9.54
CA GLY A 118 -14.20 13.92 -9.79
C GLY A 118 -14.56 12.75 -8.87
N PHE A 119 -15.79 12.24 -8.99
CA PHE A 119 -16.23 11.08 -8.22
C PHE A 119 -15.37 9.85 -8.58
N PHE A 120 -14.88 9.14 -7.57
CA PHE A 120 -14.02 7.97 -7.77
C PHE A 120 -12.76 8.26 -8.61
N SER A 121 -12.29 9.51 -8.59
CA SER A 121 -11.15 9.97 -9.40
C SER A 121 -11.33 9.84 -10.92
N SER A 122 -12.57 9.86 -11.42
CA SER A 122 -12.88 9.64 -12.84
C SER A 122 -12.27 10.65 -13.80
N ASN A 123 -12.01 11.90 -13.36
CA ASN A 123 -11.44 12.94 -14.21
C ASN A 123 -9.98 12.66 -14.60
N PHE A 124 -9.29 11.77 -13.87
CA PHE A 124 -7.94 11.31 -14.22
C PHE A 124 -7.95 10.13 -15.19
N GLY A 125 -9.13 9.67 -15.61
CA GLY A 125 -9.31 8.63 -16.61
C GLY A 125 -9.25 7.21 -16.05
N TRP A 126 -9.73 6.26 -16.87
CA TRP A 126 -9.80 4.84 -16.50
C TRP A 126 -8.44 4.23 -16.18
N SER A 127 -7.38 4.69 -16.86
CA SER A 127 -6.03 4.17 -16.66
C SER A 127 -5.52 4.52 -15.27
N TYR A 128 -5.86 5.70 -14.73
CA TYR A 128 -5.56 6.08 -13.35
C TYR A 128 -6.24 5.16 -12.35
N ILE A 129 -7.54 4.93 -12.51
CA ILE A 129 -8.32 4.04 -11.64
C ILE A 129 -7.69 2.64 -11.60
N ILE A 130 -7.43 2.04 -12.76
CA ILE A 130 -6.80 0.72 -12.86
C ILE A 130 -5.41 0.72 -12.22
N SER A 131 -4.62 1.78 -12.42
CA SER A 131 -3.28 1.89 -11.84
C SER A 131 -3.30 1.92 -10.32
N VAL A 132 -4.27 2.62 -9.73
CA VAL A 132 -4.45 2.66 -8.27
C VAL A 132 -4.83 1.28 -7.73
N PHE A 133 -5.71 0.53 -8.42
CA PHE A 133 -6.02 -0.85 -8.03
C PHE A 133 -4.80 -1.77 -8.13
N ILE A 134 -4.08 -1.74 -9.25
CA ILE A 134 -2.89 -2.58 -9.43
C ILE A 134 -1.83 -2.27 -8.36
N PHE A 135 -1.56 -0.98 -8.11
CA PHE A 135 -0.63 -0.56 -7.08
C PHE A 135 -0.97 -1.17 -5.71
N HIS A 136 -2.23 -1.02 -5.27
CA HIS A 136 -2.64 -1.50 -3.96
C HIS A 136 -2.82 -3.02 -3.89
N TRP A 137 -3.14 -3.69 -5.00
CA TRP A 137 -3.13 -5.16 -5.07
C TRP A 137 -1.72 -5.72 -5.01
N VAL A 138 -0.74 -5.09 -5.65
CA VAL A 138 0.67 -5.46 -5.51
C VAL A 138 1.10 -5.30 -4.05
N TYR A 139 0.79 -4.17 -3.42
CA TYR A 139 1.05 -3.98 -1.99
C TYR A 139 0.36 -5.07 -1.13
N GLY A 140 -0.94 -5.28 -1.32
CA GLY A 140 -1.73 -6.25 -0.58
C GLY A 140 -1.25 -7.69 -0.76
N LEU A 141 -0.89 -8.08 -1.98
CA LEU A 141 -0.34 -9.39 -2.30
C LEU A 141 0.96 -9.65 -1.54
N HIS A 142 1.92 -8.72 -1.59
CA HIS A 142 3.20 -8.89 -0.90
C HIS A 142 3.02 -8.86 0.62
N LEU A 143 2.17 -7.97 1.11
CA LEU A 143 1.83 -7.92 2.53
C LEU A 143 1.23 -9.25 3.02
N GLY A 144 0.24 -9.79 2.29
CA GLY A 144 -0.42 -11.05 2.64
C GLY A 144 0.51 -12.26 2.54
N LEU A 145 1.42 -12.30 1.56
CA LEU A 145 2.37 -13.41 1.42
C LEU A 145 3.49 -13.38 2.46
N ILE A 146 3.93 -12.20 2.89
CA ILE A 146 5.05 -12.05 3.85
C ILE A 146 4.55 -12.08 5.29
N TYR A 147 3.38 -11.49 5.56
CA TYR A 147 2.79 -11.51 6.89
C TYR A 147 2.06 -12.84 7.14
N ASN A 148 2.76 -13.76 7.82
CA ASN A 148 2.17 -15.00 8.32
C ASN A 148 2.22 -15.03 9.87
N PRO A 149 1.09 -14.79 10.56
CA PRO A 149 1.08 -14.73 12.02
C PRO A 149 1.30 -16.10 12.69
N ASP A 150 1.01 -17.21 12.02
CA ASP A 150 1.01 -18.56 12.63
C ASP A 150 2.39 -19.25 12.59
N ASP A 151 3.34 -18.78 11.76
CA ASP A 151 4.73 -19.28 11.74
C ASP A 151 5.46 -19.03 13.07
N ALA A 152 5.00 -18.05 13.86
CA ALA A 152 5.54 -17.76 15.19
C ALA A 152 5.05 -18.75 16.27
N VAL A 153 3.89 -19.39 16.06
CA VAL A 153 3.27 -20.33 17.01
C VAL A 153 3.67 -21.77 16.71
N ALA A 154 3.99 -22.09 15.46
CA ALA A 154 4.33 -23.45 15.01
C ALA A 154 5.73 -23.95 15.42
N ARG A 155 6.61 -23.11 15.99
CA ARG A 155 7.86 -23.61 16.59
C ARG A 155 7.56 -24.15 17.99
N PRO A 156 7.69 -25.47 18.25
CA PRO A 156 7.66 -25.96 19.62
C PRO A 156 8.80 -25.31 20.42
N PRO A 157 8.58 -24.99 21.70
CA PRO A 157 9.67 -24.52 22.55
C PRO A 157 10.79 -25.59 22.57
N ALA A 158 12.03 -25.13 22.55
CA ALA A 158 13.23 -25.98 22.44
C ALA A 158 13.46 -26.89 23.66
N ASP A 159 12.54 -26.87 24.63
CA ASP A 159 12.56 -27.62 25.89
C ASP A 159 11.83 -28.98 25.80
N ARG A 160 11.30 -29.37 24.64
CA ARG A 160 10.60 -30.66 24.42
C ARG A 160 11.35 -31.63 23.51
N LEU A 161 12.66 -31.72 23.68
CA LEU A 161 13.53 -32.70 23.00
C LEU A 161 14.29 -33.60 23.98
N GLU A 162 13.74 -33.84 25.17
CA GLU A 162 14.22 -34.87 26.12
C GLU A 162 13.27 -36.08 26.17
#